data_AF-A0A970V539-F1
#
_entry.id   AF-A0A970V539-F1
#
_cell.length_a   1.000
_cell.length_b   1.000
_cell.length_c   1.000
_cell.angle_alpha   90.00
_cell.angle_beta   90.00
_cell.angle_gamma   90.00
#
_symmetry.space_group_name_H-M   'P 1'
#
loop_
_entity.id
_entity.type
_entity.pdbx_description
1 polymer ?
#
loop_
_entity_poly.entity_id
_entity_poly.type
_entity_poly.pdbx_seq_one_letter_code
_entity_poly.pdbx_strand_id
1 'polypeptide(L)' 'ATAMALAAGGGVRVGLEDNLWLDEARSELATNAALVERTVALGRLLGRSPASAVQVRQRICPPLADQDL' A
#
# COMPACT_ATOMS: atom_id res chain seq x y z
N ALA A 1 -4.63 -3.38 10.16
CA ALA A 1 -4.45 -1.96 9.77
C ALA A 1 -4.80 -1.70 8.31
N THR A 2 -4.33 -2.51 7.35
CA THR A 2 -4.52 -2.34 5.90
C THR A 2 -5.96 -2.01 5.46
N ALA A 3 -6.95 -2.82 5.83
CA ALA A 3 -8.33 -2.61 5.39
C ALA A 3 -8.93 -1.27 5.84
N MET A 4 -8.65 -0.86 7.09
CA MET A 4 -9.13 0.43 7.61
C MET A 4 -8.48 1.61 6.88
N ALA A 5 -7.18 1.55 6.60
CA ALA A 5 -6.49 2.59 5.84
C ALA A 5 -7.04 2.72 4.42
N LEU A 6 -7.30 1.60 3.74
CA LEU A 6 -7.95 1.60 2.42
C LEU A 6 -9.36 2.21 2.47
N ALA A 7 -10.17 1.85 3.46
CA ALA A 7 -11.52 2.38 3.62
C ALA A 7 -11.52 3.90 3.88
N ALA A 8 -10.64 4.36 4.78
CA ALA A 8 -10.45 5.79 5.08
C ALA A 8 -9.81 6.59 3.92
N GLY A 9 -9.26 5.88 2.93
CA GLY A 9 -8.67 6.44 1.73
C GLY A 9 -7.24 6.94 1.84
N GLY A 10 -6.52 6.48 2.85
CA GLY A 10 -5.08 6.68 2.98
C GLY A 10 -4.24 5.75 2.09
N GLY A 11 -2.93 5.95 2.15
CA GLY A 11 -1.96 4.99 1.64
C GLY A 11 -1.80 3.78 2.57
N VAL A 12 -1.23 2.70 2.04
CA VAL A 12 -0.95 1.48 2.80
C VAL A 12 0.53 1.12 2.66
N ARG A 13 1.11 0.65 3.77
CA ARG A 13 2.41 -0.02 3.80
C ARG A 13 2.20 -1.48 4.20
N VAL A 14 2.84 -2.39 3.45
CA VAL A 14 2.86 -3.84 3.72
C VAL A 14 4.20 -4.40 3.29
N GLY A 15 4.64 -5.45 3.97
CA GLY A 15 5.84 -6.20 3.63
C GLY A 15 6.24 -7.13 4.76
N LEU A 16 7.27 -7.94 4.51
CA LEU A 16 7.84 -8.84 5.51
C LEU A 16 8.43 -8.11 6.71
N GLU A 17 8.74 -6.82 6.56
CA GLU A 17 9.13 -5.95 7.68
C GLU A 17 8.04 -5.84 8.75
N ASP A 18 6.76 -5.89 8.34
CA ASP A 18 5.61 -5.70 9.22
C ASP A 18 4.94 -7.04 9.55
N ASN A 19 4.99 -8.02 8.63
CA ASN A 19 4.29 -9.28 8.81
C ASN A 19 4.96 -10.45 8.08
N LEU A 20 5.34 -11.48 8.84
CA LEU A 20 5.97 -12.70 8.33
C LEU A 20 4.96 -13.77 7.88
N TRP A 21 3.68 -13.66 8.23
CA TRP A 21 2.67 -14.69 8.00
C TRP A 21 1.58 -14.21 7.05
N LEU A 22 1.14 -15.05 6.11
CA LEU A 22 0.08 -14.70 5.16
C LEU A 22 -1.30 -14.77 5.80
N ASP A 23 -1.48 -15.72 6.71
CA ASP A 23 -2.72 -15.96 7.44
C ASP A 23 -2.58 -15.63 8.94
N GLU A 24 -3.72 -15.49 9.62
CA GLU A 24 -3.77 -15.18 11.05
C GLU A 24 -3.40 -16.40 11.92
N ALA A 25 -3.66 -17.61 11.43
CA ALA A 25 -3.31 -18.87 12.10
C ALA A 25 -1.78 -19.14 12.11
N ARG A 26 -1.00 -18.33 11.37
CA ARG A 26 0.44 -18.48 11.17
C ARG A 26 0.80 -19.84 10.58
N SER A 27 -0.03 -20.36 9.67
CA SER A 27 0.22 -21.61 8.97
C SER A 27 1.04 -21.44 7.70
N GLU A 28 1.00 -20.25 7.10
CA GLU A 28 1.67 -19.96 5.84
C GLU A 28 2.60 -18.75 5.96
N LEU A 29 3.87 -18.93 5.60
CA LEU A 29 4.83 -17.84 5.51
C LEU A 29 4.49 -16.92 4.35
N ALA A 30 4.51 -15.61 4.61
CA ALA A 30 4.26 -14.62 3.59
C ALA A 30 5.46 -14.45 2.63
N THR A 31 5.17 -13.94 1.44
CA THR A 31 6.15 -13.25 0.60
C THR A 31 5.72 -11.80 0.42
N ASN A 32 6.67 -10.89 0.13
CA ASN A 32 6.32 -9.49 -0.16
C ASN A 32 5.28 -9.40 -1.30
N ALA A 33 5.42 -10.24 -2.34
CA ALA A 33 4.47 -10.31 -3.45
C ALA A 33 3.07 -10.69 -2.98
N ALA A 34 2.92 -11.76 -2.18
CA ALA A 34 1.62 -12.20 -1.68
C ALA A 34 0.93 -11.14 -0.80
N LEU A 35 1.68 -10.43 0.04
CA LEU A 35 1.14 -9.34 0.87
C LEU A 35 0.65 -8.16 0.02
N VAL A 36 1.39 -7.82 -1.04
CA VAL A 36 0.99 -6.79 -2.00
C VAL A 36 -0.25 -7.23 -2.76
N GLU A 37 -0.26 -8.45 -3.32
CA GLU A 37 -1.41 -9.00 -4.06
C GLU A 37 -2.69 -8.99 -3.24
N ARG A 38 -2.64 -9.45 -1.98
CA ARG A 38 -3.77 -9.40 -1.06
C ARG A 38 -4.25 -7.96 -0.84
N THR A 39 -3.33 -7.03 -0.64
CA THR A 39 -3.65 -5.61 -0.43
C THR A 39 -4.30 -4.98 -1.66
N VAL A 40 -3.80 -5.31 -2.86
CA VAL A 40 -4.37 -4.85 -4.13
C VAL A 40 -5.77 -5.45 -4.35
N ALA A 41 -5.96 -6.73 -4.05
CA ALA A 41 -7.26 -7.38 -4.14
C ALA A 41 -8.30 -6.70 -3.22
N LEU A 42 -7.94 -6.42 -1.96
CA LEU A 42 -8.78 -5.66 -1.03
C LEU A 42 -9.08 -4.25 -1.54
N GLY A 43 -8.08 -3.55 -2.08
CA GLY A 43 -8.27 -2.22 -2.67
C GLY A 43 -9.27 -2.24 -3.83
N ARG A 44 -9.19 -3.24 -4.71
CA ARG A 44 -10.11 -3.40 -5.84
C ARG A 44 -11.55 -3.67 -5.39
N LEU A 45 -11.75 -4.47 -4.35
CA LEU A 45 -13.08 -4.70 -3.75
C LEU A 45 -13.69 -3.40 -3.22
N LEU A 46 -12.86 -2.46 -2.79
CA LEU A 46 -13.27 -1.12 -2.34
C LEU A 46 -13.33 -0.09 -3.49
N GLY A 47 -13.25 -0.53 -4.76
CA GLY A 47 -13.30 0.36 -5.92
C GLY A 47 -12.04 1.21 -6.13
N ARG A 48 -10.90 0.81 -5.56
CA ARG A 48 -9.62 1.55 -5.63
C ARG A 48 -8.57 0.76 -6.42
N SER A 49 -7.64 1.50 -7.02
CA SER A 49 -6.50 0.93 -7.74
C SER A 49 -5.18 1.47 -7.18
N PRO A 50 -4.09 0.67 -7.17
CA PRO A 50 -2.77 1.15 -6.77
C PRO A 50 -2.32 2.32 -7.65
N ALA A 51 -1.67 3.29 -7.03
CA ALA A 51 -1.04 4.38 -7.76
C ALA A 51 0.26 3.90 -8.43
N SER A 52 0.57 4.43 -9.61
CA SER A 52 1.87 4.23 -10.23
C SER A 52 2.96 4.98 -9.45
N ALA A 53 4.23 4.58 -9.61
CA ALA A 53 5.34 5.28 -8.96
C ALA A 53 5.41 6.78 -9.32
N VAL A 54 4.98 7.15 -10.54
CA VAL A 54 4.90 8.56 -10.97
C VAL A 54 3.81 9.30 -10.21
N GLN A 55 2.61 8.72 -10.11
CA GLN A 55 1.49 9.31 -9.36
C GLN A 55 1.84 9.46 -7.87
N VAL A 56 2.54 8.48 -7.30
CA VAL A 56 3.01 8.57 -5.90
C VAL A 56 3.96 9.75 -5.75
N ARG A 57 5.00 9.86 -6.58
CA ARG A 57 5.94 11.00 -6.52
C ARG A 57 5.22 12.33 -6.62
N GLN A 58 4.30 12.50 -7.57
CA GLN A 58 3.53 13.74 -7.70
C GLN A 58 2.74 14.12 -6.43
N ARG A 59 2.27 13.13 -5.65
CA ARG A 59 1.48 13.38 -4.43
C ARG A 59 2.34 13.67 -3.21
N ILE A 60 3.47 12.99 -3.05
CA ILE A 60 4.28 13.04 -1.81
C ILE A 60 5.60 13.80 -1.97
N CYS A 61 6.07 13.95 -3.20
CA CYS A 61 7.29 14.65 -3.58
C CYS A 61 6.99 15.47 -4.85
N PRO A 62 6.06 16.44 -4.76
CA PRO A 62 5.86 17.37 -5.87
C PRO A 62 7.22 18.00 -6.21
N PRO A 63 7.50 18.29 -7.50
CA PRO A 63 8.70 19.03 -7.85
C PRO A 63 8.75 20.27 -6.96
N LEU A 64 9.93 20.58 -6.43
CA LEU A 64 10.20 21.88 -5.84
C LEU A 64 9.99 22.89 -6.97
N ALA A 65 8.75 23.34 -7.18
CA ALA A 65 8.51 24.57 -7.91
C ALA A 65 9.29 25.63 -7.16
N ASP A 66 10.12 26.38 -7.89
CA ASP A 66 10.99 27.46 -7.42
C ASP A 66 10.57 27.97 -6.05
N GLN A 67 11.25 27.49 -5.00
CA GLN A 67 11.16 28.10 -3.68
C GLN A 67 12.06 29.35 -3.63
N ASP A 68 12.02 30.14 -4.71
CA ASP A 68 12.58 31.48 -4.81
C ASP A 68 11.49 32.48 -4.40
N LEU A 69 11.15 32.51 -3.11
CA LEU A 69 10.59 33.67 -2.40
C LEU A 69 10.98 33.58 -0.91
#